data_AF-A0A4R5DB66-F1
#
_entry.id   AF-A0A4R5DB66-F1
#
_cell.length_a   1.000
_cell.length_b   1.000
_cell.length_c   1.000
_cell.angle_alpha   90.00
_cell.angle_beta   90.00
_cell.angle_gamma   90.00
#
_symmetry.space_group_name_H-M   'P 1'
#
loop_
_entity.id
_entity.type
_entity.pdbx_description
1 polymer ?
#
loop_
_entity_poly.entity_id
_entity_poly.type
_entity_poly.pdbx_seq_one_letter_code
_entity_poly.pdbx_strand_id
1 'polypeptide(L)' 'MDLGMPILNGFEATKIIRAQGSQIPIIALTASAFTEERDKAMSSGFSDYLVKPFLPKEFYDMVLFI' A
#
# COMPACT_ATOMS: atom_id res chain seq x y z
N MET A 1 -0.14 -2.68 4.04
CA MET A 1 -1.60 -2.56 4.11
C MET A 1 -2.20 -3.36 2.97
N ASP A 2 -2.97 -4.39 3.27
CA ASP A 2 -3.61 -5.23 2.25
C ASP A 2 -4.74 -4.46 1.55
N LEU A 3 -4.78 -4.48 0.21
CA LEU A 3 -5.88 -3.87 -0.55
C LEU A 3 -7.16 -4.70 -0.47
N GLY A 4 -7.04 -6.03 -0.38
CA GLY A 4 -8.15 -6.99 -0.41
C GLY A 4 -8.71 -7.34 0.97
N MET A 5 -8.84 -6.35 1.87
CA MET A 5 -9.44 -6.57 3.20
C MET A 5 -10.98 -6.61 3.14
N PRO A 6 -11.63 -7.49 3.93
CA PRO A 6 -13.08 -7.49 4.05
C PRO A 6 -13.57 -6.27 4.85
N ILE A 7 -14.82 -5.87 4.63
CA ILE A 7 -15.53 -4.76 5.30
C ILE A 7 -14.99 -3.37 4.90
N LEU A 8 -13.69 -3.12 5.05
CA LEU A 8 -13.02 -1.87 4.69
C LEU A 8 -11.76 -2.19 3.90
N ASN A 9 -11.71 -1.78 2.63
CA ASN A 9 -10.54 -2.06 1.79
C ASN A 9 -9.33 -1.18 2.15
N GLY A 10 -8.14 -1.58 1.69
CA GLY A 10 -6.90 -0.87 1.99
C GLY A 10 -6.86 0.58 1.49
N PHE A 11 -7.57 0.92 0.41
CA PHE A 11 -7.65 2.29 -0.09
C PHE A 11 -8.42 3.19 0.88
N GLU A 12 -9.58 2.74 1.34
CA GLU A 12 -10.40 3.50 2.29
C GLU A 12 -9.70 3.61 3.65
N ALA A 13 -9.10 2.52 4.14
CA ALA A 13 -8.32 2.54 5.37
C ALA A 13 -7.17 3.56 5.29
N THR A 14 -6.43 3.59 4.17
CA THR A 14 -5.33 4.54 3.97
C THR A 14 -5.81 5.98 3.95
N LYS A 15 -6.92 6.27 3.26
CA LYS A 15 -7.52 7.61 3.25
C LYS A 15 -7.92 8.08 4.65
N ILE A 16 -8.50 7.19 5.47
CA ILE A 16 -8.86 7.50 6.86
C ILE A 16 -7.61 7.83 7.68
N ILE A 17 -6.54 7.03 7.56
CA ILE A 17 -5.27 7.27 8.25
C ILE A 17 -4.66 8.62 7.84
N ARG A 18 -4.66 8.94 6.54
CA ARG A 18 -4.15 10.23 6.02
C ARG A 18 -5.00 11.42 6.44
N ALA A 19 -6.32 11.27 6.50
CA ALA A 19 -7.23 12.32 6.98
C ALA A 19 -7.00 12.68 8.46
N GLN A 20 -6.41 11.78 9.26
CA GLN A 20 -5.99 12.04 10.64
C GLN A 20 -4.63 12.78 10.72
N GLY A 21 -4.04 13.16 9.58
CA GLY A 21 -2.75 13.84 9.51
C GLY A 21 -1.53 12.92 9.62
N SER A 22 -1.74 11.59 9.72
CA SER A 22 -0.64 10.63 9.87
C SER A 22 0.26 10.62 8.64
N GLN A 23 1.57 10.74 8.87
CA GLN A 23 2.62 10.63 7.86
C GLN A 23 3.35 9.29 7.92
N ILE A 24 2.86 8.33 8.71
CA ILE A 24 3.49 7.00 8.80
C ILE A 24 3.54 6.38 7.40
N PRO A 25 4.67 5.80 6.97
CA PRO A 25 4.75 5.10 5.68
C PRO A 25 3.71 3.98 5.55
N ILE A 26 2.99 3.93 4.43
CA ILE A 26 2.00 2.88 4.15
C ILE A 26 2.32 2.23 2.82
N ILE A 27 2.76 0.98 2.85
CA ILE A 27 2.99 0.16 1.65
C ILE A 27 1.69 -0.55 1.27
N ALA A 28 1.22 -0.38 0.04
CA ALA A 28 0.11 -1.14 -0.51
C ALA A 28 0.55 -2.58 -0.75
N LEU A 29 -0.28 -3.55 -0.36
CA LEU A 29 -0.03 -4.97 -0.57
C LEU A 29 -1.19 -5.55 -1.38
N THR A 30 -0.91 -6.04 -2.59
CA THR A 30 -1.92 -6.39 -3.59
C THR A 30 -1.61 -7.71 -4.30
N ALA A 31 -2.59 -8.28 -5.00
CA ALA A 31 -2.40 -9.43 -5.88
C ALA A 31 -2.23 -9.04 -7.37
N SER A 32 -2.48 -7.78 -7.74
CA SER A 32 -2.33 -7.30 -9.12
C SER A 32 -1.00 -6.57 -9.29
N ALA A 33 -0.46 -6.55 -10.51
CA ALA A 33 0.75 -5.79 -10.86
C ALA A 33 0.44 -4.66 -11.87
N PHE A 34 -0.85 -4.33 -12.06
CA PHE A 34 -1.26 -3.38 -13.08
C PHE A 34 -0.88 -1.95 -12.69
N THR A 35 -0.32 -1.20 -13.64
CA THR A 35 0.11 0.19 -13.46
C THR A 35 -1.02 1.10 -12.97
N GLU A 36 -2.24 0.89 -13.46
CA GLU A 36 -3.42 1.67 -13.05
C GLU A 36 -3.73 1.52 -11.54
N GLU A 37 -3.51 0.32 -10.99
CA GLU A 37 -3.72 0.08 -9.57
C GLU A 37 -2.64 0.75 -8.72
N ARG A 38 -1.41 0.77 -9.22
CA ARG A 38 -0.30 1.52 -8.61
C ARG A 38 -0.61 3.01 -8.55
N ASP A 39 -1.05 3.61 -9.64
CA ASP A 39 -1.38 5.05 -9.69
C ASP A 39 -2.56 5.38 -8.76
N LYS A 40 -3.55 4.50 -8.70
CA LYS A 40 -4.66 4.60 -7.74
C LYS A 40 -4.17 4.51 -6.29
N ALA A 41 -3.20 3.65 -5.99
CA ALA A 41 -2.61 3.55 -4.66
C ALA A 41 -1.86 4.83 -4.29
N MET A 42 -0.96 5.32 -5.15
CA MET A 42 -0.20 6.53 -4.88
C MET A 42 -1.12 7.75 -4.64
N SER A 43 -2.14 7.93 -5.49
CA SER A 43 -3.13 9.01 -5.34
C SER A 43 -4.02 8.88 -4.10
N SER A 44 -4.12 7.68 -3.50
CA SER A 44 -4.85 7.46 -2.24
C SER A 44 -3.99 7.71 -0.99
N GLY A 45 -2.70 8.04 -1.16
CA GLY A 45 -1.79 8.39 -0.08
C GLY A 45 -0.91 7.23 0.41
N PHE A 46 -0.79 6.16 -0.37
CA PHE A 46 0.23 5.13 -0.13
C PHE A 46 1.62 5.68 -0.46
N SER A 47 2.61 5.20 0.27
CA SER A 47 4.02 5.57 0.12
C SER A 47 4.73 4.70 -0.91
N ASP A 48 4.37 3.42 -0.98
CA ASP A 48 4.87 2.48 -1.98
C ASP A 48 3.89 1.31 -2.17
N TYR A 49 4.27 0.34 -3.00
CA TYR A 49 3.41 -0.73 -3.47
C TYR A 49 4.19 -2.05 -3.67
N LEU A 50 3.66 -3.14 -3.11
CA LEU A 50 4.24 -4.49 -3.12
C LEU A 50 3.23 -5.52 -3.63
N VAL A 51 3.65 -6.36 -4.59
CA VAL A 51 2.81 -7.35 -5.26
C VAL A 51 3.00 -8.73 -4.64
N LYS A 52 1.90 -9.49 -4.47
CA LYS A 52 1.92 -10.89 -4.04
C LYS A 52 2.03 -11.84 -5.26
N PRO A 53 2.74 -12.97 -5.12
CA PRO A 53 3.67 -13.28 -4.05
C PRO A 53 4.97 -12.45 -4.17
N PHE A 54 5.58 -12.11 -3.04
CA PHE A 54 6.88 -11.46 -2.97
C PHE A 54 7.86 -12.28 -2.11
N LEU A 55 9.15 -12.10 -2.35
CA LEU A 55 10.21 -12.66 -1.52
C LEU A 55 10.42 -11.78 -0.29
N PRO A 56 10.75 -12.35 0.90
CA PRO A 56 11.03 -11.56 2.10
C PRO A 56 12.06 -10.45 1.89
N LYS A 57 13.07 -10.70 1.03
CA LYS A 57 14.10 -9.70 0.70
C LYS A 57 13.50 -8.45 0.03
N GLU A 58 12.52 -8.60 -0.85
CA GLU A 58 11.88 -7.47 -1.55
C GLU A 58 11.17 -6.55 -0.55
N PHE A 59 10.47 -7.13 0.42
CA PHE A 59 9.86 -6.37 1.51
C PHE A 59 10.91 -5.71 2.41
N TYR A 60 11.96 -6.44 2.79
CA TYR A 60 13.06 -5.91 3.60
C TYR A 60 13.74 -4.70 2.95
N ASP A 61 14.05 -4.78 1.67
CA ASP A 61 14.67 -3.68 0.92
C ASP A 61 13.71 -2.47 0.92
N MET A 62 12.42 -2.67 0.66
CA MET A 62 11.43 -1.58 0.62
C MET A 62 11.30 -0.84 1.96
N VAL A 63 11.18 -1.56 3.08
CA VAL A 63 10.99 -0.91 4.40
C VAL A 63 12.22 -0.18 4.91
N LEU A 64 13.42 -0.50 4.39
CA LEU A 64 14.66 0.17 4.78
C LEU A 64 14.86 1.53 4.09
N PHE A 65 14.17 1.78 2.97
CA PHE A 65 14.36 2.97 2.14
C PHE A 65 13.11 3.85 1.98
N ILE A 66 12.02 3.54 2.68
CA ILE A 66 10.73 4.24 2.62
C ILE A 66 10.62 5.44 3.57
#